data_AF-A0A7S3JG32-F1
#
_entry.id   AF-A0A7S3JG32-F1
#
_cell.length_a   1.000
_cell.length_b   1.000
_cell.length_c   1.000
_cell.angle_alpha   90.00
_cell.angle_beta   90.00
_cell.angle_gamma   90.00
#
_symmetry.space_group_name_H-M   'P 1'
#
loop_
_entity.id
_entity.type
_entity.pdbx_description
1 polymer ?
#
loop_
_entity_poly.entity_id
_entity_poly.type
_entity_poly.pdbx_seq_one_letter_code
_entity_poly.pdbx_strand_id
1 'polypeptide(L)'
;MFFWSFLLGSVTLILEAFLAVLAFSHITNTDCSDFPCEIQGLYNENFLNLPVIGQVCNFYPFLNVAAVPILTITMRNNILQLFGLENKGDMTRMKKGLWSFMLSVPVIVITLFLRDPQLLVTYTGGLTGIIILLLIPTIFVQLSRKWDLESTYDNNNFNRSPFRHPYWPYLIYSFSLLTFGVIVYGIVKGGGSH
;
A
#
# COMPACT_ATOMS: atom_id res chain seq x y z
N MET A 1 -8.28 -19.10 6.11
CA MET A 1 -7.05 -18.86 5.34
C MET A 1 -6.60 -17.41 5.44
N PHE A 2 -7.44 -16.43 5.05
CA PHE A 2 -7.09 -15.00 5.14
C PHE A 2 -6.67 -14.51 6.54
N PHE A 3 -7.38 -14.92 7.60
CA PHE A 3 -7.03 -14.56 8.98
C PHE A 3 -5.61 -15.00 9.38
N TRP A 4 -5.22 -16.24 9.05
CA TRP A 4 -3.90 -16.77 9.37
C TRP A 4 -2.80 -16.04 8.59
N SER A 5 -3.04 -15.73 7.31
CA SER A 5 -2.11 -14.93 6.51
C SER A 5 -1.92 -13.53 7.09
N PHE A 6 -3.01 -12.87 7.50
CA PHE A 6 -2.95 -11.56 8.14
C PHE A 6 -2.20 -11.60 9.47
N LEU A 7 -2.47 -12.60 10.30
CA LEU A 7 -1.80 -12.78 11.59
C LEU A 7 -0.30 -13.01 11.41
N LEU A 8 0.08 -13.94 10.53
CA LEU A 8 1.48 -14.25 10.25
C LEU A 8 2.21 -13.01 9.71
N GLY A 9 1.64 -12.33 8.71
CA GLY A 9 2.22 -11.12 8.15
C GLY A 9 2.40 -9.99 9.17
N SER A 10 1.43 -9.81 10.06
CA SER A 10 1.51 -8.80 11.12
C SER A 10 2.60 -9.15 12.14
N VAL A 11 2.67 -10.41 12.58
CA VAL A 11 3.69 -10.88 13.52
C VAL A 11 5.09 -10.73 12.93
N THR A 12 5.29 -11.09 11.65
CA THR A 12 6.60 -10.96 11.01
C THR A 12 7.06 -9.51 10.91
N LEU A 13 6.17 -8.58 10.55
CA LEU A 13 6.51 -7.15 10.45
C LEU A 13 6.82 -6.54 11.83
N ILE A 14 6.04 -6.91 12.86
CA ILE A 14 6.29 -6.46 14.24
C ILE A 14 7.63 -6.99 14.74
N LEU A 15 7.92 -8.27 14.48
CA LEU A 15 9.18 -8.89 14.90
C LEU A 15 10.38 -8.26 14.20
N GLU A 16 10.29 -8.00 12.90
CA GLU A 16 11.32 -7.32 12.13
C GLU A 16 11.63 -5.93 12.71
N ALA A 17 10.59 -5.11 12.92
CA ALA A 17 10.76 -3.77 13.49
C ALA A 17 11.34 -3.82 14.92
N PHE A 18 10.87 -4.75 15.74
CA PHE A 18 11.37 -4.91 17.11
C PHE A 18 12.84 -5.31 17.15
N LEU A 19 13.25 -6.25 16.30
CA LEU A 19 14.65 -6.67 16.18
C LEU A 19 15.55 -5.55 15.66
N ALA A 20 15.08 -4.77 14.68
CA ALA A 20 15.81 -3.61 14.16
C ALA A 20 16.05 -2.56 15.27
N VAL A 21 15.03 -2.21 16.04
CA VAL A 21 15.19 -1.27 17.17
C VAL A 21 16.11 -1.86 18.24
N LEU A 22 15.97 -3.12 18.60
CA LEU A 22 16.85 -3.75 19.60
C LEU A 22 18.31 -3.74 19.16
N ALA A 23 18.59 -4.00 17.88
CA ALA A 23 19.94 -4.05 17.35
C ALA A 23 20.59 -2.66 17.16
N PHE A 24 19.82 -1.65 16.74
CA PHE A 24 20.36 -0.37 16.29
C PHE A 24 19.98 0.85 17.15
N SER A 25 19.13 0.73 18.17
CA SER A 25 18.65 1.85 18.99
C SER A 25 19.73 2.65 19.73
N HIS A 26 20.90 2.06 19.99
CA HIS A 26 22.00 2.72 20.71
C HIS A 26 23.03 3.39 19.79
N ILE A 27 22.89 3.26 18.48
CA ILE A 27 23.86 3.79 17.51
C ILE A 27 23.45 5.21 17.12
N THR A 28 24.36 6.15 17.31
CA THR A 28 24.18 7.58 17.03
C THR A 28 24.97 8.04 15.80
N ASN A 29 25.55 7.11 15.05
CA ASN A 29 26.33 7.42 13.87
C ASN A 29 25.40 7.77 12.69
N THR A 30 25.39 9.05 12.34
CA THR A 30 24.60 9.61 11.22
C THR A 30 25.32 9.48 9.87
N ASP A 31 26.65 9.40 9.87
CA ASP A 31 27.43 9.22 8.63
C ASP A 31 27.49 7.73 8.32
N CYS A 32 26.54 7.26 7.49
CA CYS A 32 26.42 5.88 7.00
C CYS A 32 27.59 5.44 6.08
N SER A 33 28.80 5.98 6.22
CA SER A 33 30.00 5.53 5.52
C SER A 33 30.61 4.28 6.16
N ASP A 34 30.48 4.15 7.48
CA ASP A 34 31.00 3.03 8.26
C ASP A 34 29.87 2.31 9.00
N PHE A 35 29.84 0.98 8.91
CA PHE A 35 28.86 0.17 9.64
C PHE A 35 29.31 0.00 11.10
N PRO A 36 28.42 0.16 12.11
CA PRO A 36 26.97 0.32 12.00
C PRO A 36 26.49 1.79 12.07
N CYS A 37 25.33 2.07 11.47
CA CYS A 37 24.72 3.41 11.39
C CYS A 37 23.32 3.46 12.05
N GLU A 38 22.81 4.67 12.26
CA GLU A 38 21.43 4.90 12.70
C GLU A 38 20.41 4.35 11.69
N ILE A 39 19.24 3.91 12.18
CA ILE A 39 18.18 3.32 11.36
C ILE A 39 17.72 4.31 10.30
N GLN A 40 18.10 4.07 9.05
CA GLN A 40 17.63 4.83 7.90
C GLN A 40 16.15 4.55 7.58
N GLY A 41 15.51 5.48 6.89
CA GLY A 41 14.11 5.33 6.45
C GLY A 41 13.87 4.09 5.60
N LEU A 42 14.86 3.71 4.79
CA LEU A 42 14.93 2.42 4.11
C LEU A 42 15.91 1.50 4.83
N TYR A 43 15.39 0.50 5.53
CA TYR A 43 16.20 -0.39 6.36
C TYR A 43 17.29 -1.14 5.58
N ASN A 44 17.11 -1.39 4.28
CA ASN A 44 18.10 -2.02 3.41
C ASN A 44 19.34 -1.15 3.16
N GLU A 45 19.25 0.17 3.31
CA GLU A 45 20.37 1.10 3.11
C GLU A 45 21.41 0.97 4.23
N ASN A 46 20.99 0.59 5.44
CA ASN A 46 21.88 0.35 6.59
C ASN A 46 23.00 -0.67 6.30
N PHE A 47 22.77 -1.58 5.34
CA PHE A 47 23.67 -2.68 5.02
C PHE A 47 24.54 -2.43 3.78
N LEU A 48 24.48 -1.26 3.14
CA LEU A 48 25.17 -0.98 1.87
C LEU A 48 26.69 -1.21 1.93
N ASN A 49 27.32 -0.88 3.06
CA ASN A 49 28.77 -1.00 3.23
C ASN A 49 29.24 -2.42 3.56
N LEU A 50 28.33 -3.36 3.81
CA LEU A 50 28.68 -4.75 4.08
C LEU A 50 28.83 -5.53 2.77
N PRO A 51 30.03 -6.09 2.48
CA PRO A 51 30.22 -6.88 1.29
C PRO A 51 29.31 -8.11 1.30
N VAL A 52 28.76 -8.47 0.13
CA VAL A 52 27.80 -9.58 -0.09
C VAL A 52 26.42 -9.36 0.54
N ILE A 53 26.33 -9.09 1.85
CA ILE A 53 25.05 -8.93 2.56
C ILE A 53 24.29 -7.71 2.03
N GLY A 54 24.96 -6.56 1.90
CA GLY A 54 24.35 -5.35 1.35
C GLY A 54 23.85 -5.55 -0.07
N GLN A 55 24.59 -6.30 -0.90
CA GLN A 55 24.18 -6.61 -2.26
C GLN A 55 22.91 -7.47 -2.30
N VAL A 56 22.83 -8.50 -1.47
CA VAL A 56 21.64 -9.38 -1.40
C VAL A 56 20.41 -8.60 -0.91
N CYS A 57 20.54 -7.82 0.16
CA CYS A 57 19.46 -7.03 0.72
C CYS A 57 18.91 -5.99 -0.28
N ASN A 58 19.79 -5.33 -1.04
CA ASN A 58 19.39 -4.33 -2.04
C ASN A 58 18.94 -4.94 -3.37
N PHE A 59 19.31 -6.20 -3.64
CA PHE A 59 18.83 -6.91 -4.83
C PHE A 59 17.38 -7.38 -4.70
N TYR A 60 16.88 -7.63 -3.48
CA TYR A 60 15.49 -8.05 -3.27
C TYR A 60 14.46 -7.05 -3.84
N PRO A 61 14.54 -5.73 -3.55
CA PRO A 61 13.67 -4.74 -4.18
C PRO A 61 13.75 -4.75 -5.71
N PHE A 62 14.93 -5.03 -6.29
CA PHE A 62 15.09 -5.15 -7.74
C PHE A 62 14.30 -6.33 -8.32
N LEU A 63 14.19 -7.46 -7.60
CA LEU A 63 13.35 -8.59 -8.03
C LEU A 63 11.87 -8.20 -8.17
N ASN A 64 11.38 -7.18 -7.45
CA ASN A 64 10.01 -6.68 -7.60
C ASN A 64 9.76 -6.02 -8.98
N VAL A 65 10.80 -5.68 -9.75
CA VAL A 65 10.66 -5.22 -11.14
C VAL A 65 9.94 -6.27 -12.00
N ALA A 66 10.05 -7.56 -11.66
CA ALA A 66 9.33 -8.63 -12.35
C ALA A 66 7.79 -8.50 -12.23
N ALA A 67 7.27 -7.80 -11.21
CA ALA A 67 5.84 -7.56 -11.04
C ALA A 67 5.32 -6.38 -11.89
N VAL A 68 6.19 -5.47 -12.34
CA VAL A 68 5.81 -4.25 -13.08
C VAL A 68 4.98 -4.54 -14.33
N PRO A 69 5.31 -5.54 -15.18
CA PRO A 69 4.50 -5.84 -16.36
C PRO A 69 3.07 -6.26 -16.02
N ILE A 70 2.91 -7.09 -14.98
CA ILE A 70 1.61 -7.59 -14.53
C ILE A 70 0.78 -6.42 -14.00
N LEU A 71 1.36 -5.58 -13.15
CA LEU A 71 0.69 -4.38 -12.61
C LEU A 71 0.25 -3.43 -13.74
N THR A 72 1.10 -3.22 -14.74
CA THR A 72 0.80 -2.37 -15.90
C THR A 72 -0.36 -2.93 -16.74
N ILE A 73 -0.39 -4.24 -16.97
CA ILE A 73 -1.49 -4.91 -17.69
C ILE A 73 -2.81 -4.78 -16.91
N THR A 74 -2.79 -5.00 -15.60
CA THR A 74 -3.97 -4.88 -14.74
C THR A 74 -4.50 -3.45 -14.73
N MET A 75 -3.63 -2.45 -14.55
CA MET A 75 -4.01 -1.04 -14.58
C MET A 75 -4.64 -0.65 -15.91
N ARG A 76 -4.05 -1.09 -17.04
CA ARG A 76 -4.63 -0.86 -18.37
C ARG A 76 -6.05 -1.41 -18.46
N ASN A 77 -6.24 -2.66 -18.06
CA ASN A 77 -7.55 -3.30 -18.17
C ASN A 77 -8.59 -2.58 -17.28
N ASN A 78 -8.23 -2.19 -16.05
CA ASN A 78 -9.11 -1.42 -15.16
C ASN A 78 -9.52 -0.06 -15.77
N ILE A 79 -8.59 0.64 -16.41
CA ILE A 79 -8.88 1.93 -17.05
C ILE A 79 -9.77 1.76 -18.29
N LEU A 80 -9.51 0.73 -19.11
CA LEU A 80 -10.36 0.45 -20.27
C LEU A 80 -11.79 0.09 -19.86
N GLN A 81 -11.95 -0.63 -18.76
CA GLN A 81 -13.26 -0.93 -18.16
C GLN A 81 -13.94 0.34 -17.64
N LEU A 82 -13.21 1.19 -16.91
CA LEU A 82 -13.72 2.46 -16.39
C LEU A 82 -14.28 3.37 -17.49
N PHE A 83 -13.63 3.42 -18.66
CA PHE A 83 -14.08 4.21 -19.80
C PHE A 83 -15.03 3.49 -20.76
N GLY A 84 -15.44 2.25 -20.44
CA GLY A 84 -16.33 1.44 -21.29
C GLY A 84 -15.75 1.14 -22.69
N LEU A 85 -14.42 1.12 -22.81
CA LEU A 85 -13.70 0.93 -24.07
C LEU A 85 -13.40 -0.54 -24.38
N GLU A 86 -13.78 -1.46 -23.48
CA GLU A 86 -13.52 -2.91 -23.61
C GLU A 86 -14.23 -3.53 -24.82
N ASN A 87 -15.44 -3.03 -25.17
CA ASN A 87 -16.29 -3.57 -26.24
C ASN A 87 -16.28 -2.74 -27.54
N LYS A 88 -15.51 -1.65 -27.61
CA LYS A 88 -15.36 -0.89 -28.86
C LYS A 88 -14.32 -1.61 -29.73
N GLY A 89 -14.84 -2.32 -30.74
CA GLY A 89 -14.17 -3.24 -31.66
C GLY A 89 -12.67 -3.00 -31.93
N ASP A 90 -11.94 -4.12 -31.93
CA ASP A 90 -10.57 -4.29 -32.45
C ASP A 90 -9.59 -3.16 -32.11
N MET A 91 -9.34 -2.99 -30.80
CA MET A 91 -8.10 -2.37 -30.40
C MET A 91 -6.93 -3.32 -30.73
N THR A 92 -6.31 -3.09 -31.89
CA THR A 92 -5.14 -3.83 -32.39
C THR A 92 -4.08 -3.98 -31.28
N ARG A 93 -3.33 -5.09 -31.27
CA ARG A 93 -2.26 -5.35 -30.27
C ARG A 93 -1.34 -4.15 -30.05
N MET A 94 -1.01 -3.42 -31.13
CA MET A 94 -0.19 -2.22 -31.10
C MET A 94 -0.84 -1.06 -30.31
N LYS A 95 -2.14 -0.83 -30.47
CA LYS A 95 -2.89 0.19 -29.71
C LYS A 95 -2.97 -0.18 -28.23
N LYS A 96 -3.13 -1.47 -27.89
CA LYS A 96 -3.09 -1.96 -26.50
C LYS A 96 -1.71 -1.76 -25.86
N GLY A 97 -0.64 -1.99 -26.63
CA GLY A 97 0.74 -1.73 -26.21
C GLY A 97 1.00 -0.23 -25.99
N LEU A 98 0.54 0.61 -26.91
CA LEU A 98 0.67 2.07 -26.79
C LEU A 98 -0.08 2.61 -25.56
N TRP A 99 -1.27 2.07 -25.26
CA TRP A 99 -1.99 2.38 -24.03
C TRP A 99 -1.22 1.96 -22.78
N SER A 100 -0.64 0.77 -22.75
CA SER A 100 0.22 0.34 -21.63
C SER A 100 1.45 1.25 -21.45
N PHE A 101 2.07 1.69 -22.55
CA PHE A 101 3.22 2.60 -22.50
C PHE A 101 2.81 4.01 -22.01
N MET A 102 1.70 4.54 -22.52
CA MET A 102 1.14 5.81 -22.04
C MET A 102 0.85 5.77 -20.53
N LEU A 103 0.42 4.62 -20.00
CA LEU A 103 0.17 4.45 -18.56
C LEU A 103 1.43 4.39 -17.70
N SER A 104 2.59 4.03 -18.26
CA SER A 104 3.86 4.07 -17.52
C SER A 104 4.48 5.47 -17.49
N VAL A 105 4.09 6.37 -18.40
CA VAL A 105 4.64 7.75 -18.46
C VAL A 105 4.47 8.50 -17.14
N PRO A 106 3.28 8.54 -16.50
CA PRO A 106 3.12 9.23 -15.21
C PRO A 106 4.05 8.68 -14.13
N VAL A 107 4.25 7.36 -14.09
CA VAL A 107 5.14 6.71 -13.11
C VAL A 107 6.58 7.18 -13.34
N ILE A 108 7.05 7.16 -14.59
CA ILE A 108 8.40 7.63 -14.96
C ILE A 108 8.57 9.11 -14.57
N VAL A 109 7.60 9.95 -14.93
CA VAL A 109 7.61 11.39 -14.60
C VAL A 109 7.73 11.58 -13.09
N ILE A 110 6.88 10.93 -12.29
CA ILE A 110 6.93 11.04 -10.83
C ILE A 110 8.29 10.58 -10.28
N THR A 111 8.83 9.46 -10.75
CA THR A 111 10.14 8.96 -10.29
C THR A 111 11.32 9.85 -10.70
N LEU A 112 11.19 10.64 -11.77
CA LEU A 112 12.23 11.61 -12.15
C LEU A 112 12.26 12.83 -11.23
N PHE A 113 11.09 13.24 -10.73
CA PHE A 113 10.97 14.41 -9.84
C PHE A 113 11.07 14.06 -8.35
N LEU A 114 10.61 12.87 -7.96
CA LEU A 114 10.58 12.42 -6.58
C LEU A 114 11.64 11.34 -6.34
N ARG A 115 12.69 11.69 -5.60
CA ARG A 115 13.80 10.78 -5.28
C ARG A 115 13.60 9.95 -4.02
N ASP A 116 12.66 10.34 -3.16
CA ASP A 116 12.37 9.63 -1.92
C ASP A 116 11.22 8.61 -2.13
N PRO A 117 11.52 7.29 -2.16
CA PRO A 117 10.50 6.26 -2.32
C PRO A 117 9.63 6.11 -1.05
N GLN A 118 10.15 6.44 0.14
CA GLN A 118 9.40 6.33 1.39
C GLN A 118 8.23 7.31 1.42
N LEU A 119 8.45 8.52 0.93
CA LEU A 119 7.40 9.52 0.73
C LEU A 119 6.33 9.01 -0.24
N LEU A 120 6.73 8.42 -1.38
CA LEU A 120 5.80 7.88 -2.36
C LEU A 120 4.90 6.78 -1.77
N VAL A 121 5.48 5.85 -1.02
CA VAL A 121 4.74 4.76 -0.34
C VAL A 121 3.81 5.34 0.73
N THR A 122 4.23 6.36 1.47
CA THR A 122 3.40 7.00 2.50
C THR A 122 2.15 7.65 1.90
N TYR A 123 2.29 8.38 0.79
CA TYR A 123 1.13 8.98 0.10
C TYR A 123 0.25 7.92 -0.55
N THR A 124 0.84 7.03 -1.34
CA THR A 124 0.08 6.06 -2.14
C THR A 124 -0.50 4.94 -1.29
N GLY A 125 0.30 4.29 -0.45
CA GLY A 125 -0.13 3.19 0.42
C GLY A 125 -0.89 3.68 1.65
N GLY A 126 -0.43 4.77 2.28
CA GLY A 126 -1.06 5.30 3.49
C GLY A 126 -2.40 5.97 3.23
N LEU A 127 -2.41 7.10 2.50
CA LEU A 127 -3.64 7.88 2.30
C LEU A 127 -4.67 7.14 1.42
N THR A 128 -4.24 6.57 0.30
CA THR A 128 -5.16 5.82 -0.57
C THR A 128 -5.65 4.54 0.13
N GLY A 129 -4.78 3.91 0.93
CA GLY A 129 -5.13 2.74 1.74
C GLY A 129 -6.27 3.03 2.72
N ILE A 130 -6.24 4.18 3.39
CA ILE A 130 -7.35 4.60 4.27
C ILE A 130 -8.68 4.68 3.49
N ILE A 131 -8.66 5.28 2.30
CA ILE A 131 -9.87 5.44 1.49
C ILE A 131 -10.41 4.08 1.03
N ILE A 132 -9.56 3.27 0.40
CA ILE A 132 -9.97 2.02 -0.25
C ILE A 132 -10.26 0.92 0.76
N LEU A 133 -9.44 0.78 1.81
CA LEU A 133 -9.52 -0.33 2.74
C LEU A 133 -10.44 -0.03 3.94
N LEU A 134 -10.56 1.23 4.37
CA LEU A 134 -11.36 1.58 5.55
C LEU A 134 -12.65 2.32 5.18
N LEU A 135 -12.56 3.42 4.44
CA LEU A 135 -13.72 4.29 4.21
C LEU A 135 -14.75 3.68 3.27
N ILE A 136 -14.33 3.24 2.07
CA ILE A 136 -15.24 2.70 1.05
C ILE A 136 -16.06 1.51 1.60
N PRO A 137 -15.45 0.45 2.20
CA PRO A 137 -16.21 -0.68 2.73
C PRO A 137 -17.16 -0.27 3.86
N THR A 138 -16.74 0.65 4.73
CA THR A 138 -17.57 1.13 5.85
C THR A 138 -18.81 1.88 5.36
N ILE A 139 -18.64 2.76 4.36
CA ILE A 139 -19.76 3.47 3.73
C ILE A 139 -20.72 2.46 3.08
N PHE A 140 -20.21 1.49 2.34
CA PHE A 140 -21.06 0.44 1.73
C PHE A 140 -21.84 -0.36 2.77
N VAL A 141 -21.22 -0.72 3.90
CA VAL A 141 -21.90 -1.41 5.00
C VAL A 141 -22.97 -0.54 5.64
N GLN A 142 -22.76 0.77 5.77
CA GLN A 142 -23.78 1.67 6.31
C GLN A 142 -24.95 1.89 5.34
N LEU A 143 -24.67 2.03 4.05
CA LEU A 143 -25.71 2.15 3.02
C LEU A 143 -26.52 0.87 2.90
N SER A 144 -25.86 -0.30 2.90
CA SER A 144 -26.55 -1.59 2.83
C SER A 144 -27.39 -1.90 4.08
N ARG A 145 -27.01 -1.39 5.25
CA ARG A 145 -27.85 -1.49 6.47
C ARG A 145 -29.07 -0.58 6.45
N LYS A 146 -29.02 0.54 5.70
CA LYS A 146 -30.15 1.45 5.54
C LYS A 146 -31.12 0.98 4.46
N TRP A 147 -30.63 0.19 3.50
CA TRP A 147 -31.45 -0.41 2.46
C TRP A 147 -32.00 -1.75 2.95
N ASP A 148 -33.32 -1.84 3.07
CA ASP A 148 -34.01 -3.07 3.51
C ASP A 148 -34.07 -4.10 2.36
N LEU A 149 -32.91 -4.68 2.06
CA LEU A 149 -32.75 -5.64 0.97
C LEU A 149 -33.43 -6.98 1.27
N GLU A 150 -33.59 -7.32 2.56
CA GLU A 150 -34.28 -8.54 3.00
C GLU A 150 -35.80 -8.45 2.72
N SER A 151 -36.43 -7.28 2.91
CA SER A 151 -37.84 -7.08 2.57
C SER A 151 -38.09 -7.02 1.06
N THR A 152 -37.08 -6.60 0.29
CA THR A 152 -37.21 -6.38 -1.17
C THR A 152 -37.02 -7.67 -1.98
N TYR A 153 -36.20 -8.61 -1.49
CA TYR A 153 -35.84 -9.84 -2.22
C TYR A 153 -36.30 -11.14 -1.53
N ASP A 154 -37.08 -11.03 -0.44
CA ASP A 154 -37.72 -12.15 0.30
C ASP A 154 -36.79 -13.35 0.56
N ASN A 155 -35.51 -13.04 0.80
CA ASN A 155 -34.46 -14.01 1.00
C ASN A 155 -33.73 -13.70 2.29
N ASN A 156 -33.73 -14.65 3.23
CA ASN A 156 -32.92 -14.57 4.44
C ASN A 156 -31.43 -14.52 4.05
N ASN A 157 -30.74 -13.45 4.45
CA ASN A 157 -29.34 -13.24 4.10
C ASN A 157 -28.44 -14.30 4.73
N PHE A 158 -28.04 -15.31 3.94
CA PHE A 158 -27.15 -16.39 4.37
C PHE A 158 -25.78 -15.86 4.85
N ASN A 159 -25.31 -14.75 4.28
CA ASN A 159 -24.00 -14.14 4.59
C ASN A 159 -24.12 -12.98 5.59
N ARG A 160 -25.04 -13.10 6.56
CA ARG A 160 -25.25 -12.05 7.57
C ARG A 160 -24.01 -11.89 8.44
N SER A 161 -23.44 -10.68 8.43
CA SER A 161 -22.24 -10.35 9.21
C SER A 161 -22.46 -10.59 10.73
N PRO A 162 -21.48 -11.15 11.44
CA PRO A 162 -21.52 -11.30 12.90
C PRO A 162 -21.43 -9.94 13.63
N PHE A 163 -20.94 -8.89 12.98
CA PHE A 163 -20.76 -7.55 13.56
C PHE A 163 -22.01 -6.67 13.41
N ARG A 164 -23.09 -7.05 14.10
CA ARG A 164 -24.42 -6.43 13.97
C ARG A 164 -24.53 -5.04 14.60
N HIS A 165 -23.70 -4.73 15.59
CA HIS A 165 -23.84 -3.47 16.31
C HIS A 165 -23.58 -2.24 15.42
N PRO A 166 -24.35 -1.16 15.61
CA PRO A 166 -24.18 0.08 14.85
C PRO A 166 -22.89 0.83 15.23
N TYR A 167 -22.25 0.46 16.33
CA TYR A 167 -20.99 1.06 16.79
C TYR A 167 -19.78 0.71 15.92
N TRP A 168 -19.79 -0.43 15.23
CA TRP A 168 -18.65 -0.89 14.43
C TRP A 168 -18.23 0.08 13.32
N PRO A 169 -19.15 0.62 12.49
CA PRO A 169 -18.80 1.66 11.52
C PRO A 169 -18.16 2.90 12.15
N TYR A 170 -18.68 3.37 13.29
CA TYR A 170 -18.12 4.55 13.97
C TYR A 170 -16.71 4.28 14.51
N LEU A 171 -16.46 3.07 15.01
CA LEU A 171 -15.12 2.64 15.41
C LEU A 171 -14.15 2.70 14.22
N ILE A 172 -14.55 2.17 13.06
CA ILE A 172 -13.71 2.20 11.86
C ILE A 172 -13.45 3.65 11.39
N TYR A 173 -14.43 4.55 11.46
CA TYR A 173 -14.20 5.97 11.17
C TYR A 173 -13.23 6.61 12.15
N SER A 174 -13.35 6.32 13.44
CA SER A 174 -12.42 6.84 14.44
C SER A 174 -10.98 6.33 14.20
N PHE A 175 -10.82 5.06 13.84
CA PHE A 175 -9.52 4.47 13.51
C PHE A 175 -8.94 5.05 12.22
N SER A 176 -9.78 5.27 11.20
CA SER A 176 -9.42 5.94 9.95
C SER A 176 -8.92 7.37 10.20
N LEU A 177 -9.62 8.13 11.04
CA LEU A 177 -9.23 9.49 11.44
C LEU A 177 -7.88 9.50 12.18
N LEU A 178 -7.68 8.57 13.11
CA LEU A 178 -6.43 8.43 13.85
C LEU A 178 -5.27 8.12 12.90
N THR A 179 -5.45 7.15 12.01
CA THR A 179 -4.42 6.74 11.04
C THR A 179 -4.08 7.89 10.10
N PHE A 180 -5.09 8.63 9.63
CA PHE A 180 -4.88 9.84 8.83
C PHE A 180 -4.07 10.89 9.60
N GLY A 181 -4.42 11.14 10.87
CA GLY A 181 -3.69 12.07 11.73
C GLY A 181 -2.22 11.69 11.92
N VAL A 182 -1.92 10.41 12.13
CA VAL A 182 -0.54 9.89 12.27
C VAL A 182 0.25 10.09 10.98
N ILE A 183 -0.34 9.80 9.82
CA ILE A 183 0.32 10.00 8.52
C ILE A 183 0.60 11.48 8.27
N VAL A 184 -0.39 12.35 8.47
CA VAL A 184 -0.22 13.80 8.30
C VAL A 184 0.83 14.34 9.26
N TYR A 185 0.84 13.89 10.52
CA TYR A 185 1.88 14.25 11.48
C TYR A 185 3.27 13.81 11.01
N GLY A 186 3.41 12.57 10.49
CA GLY A 186 4.67 12.07 9.94
C GLY A 186 5.17 12.89 8.75
N ILE A 187 4.26 13.33 7.86
CA ILE A 187 4.59 14.21 6.72
C ILE A 187 5.04 15.59 7.22
N VAL A 188 4.30 16.21 8.15
CA VAL A 188 4.58 17.57 8.65
C VAL A 188 5.87 17.64 9.46
N LYS A 189 6.19 16.60 10.23
CA LYS A 189 7.42 16.53 11.04
C LYS A 189 8.68 16.21 10.21
N GLY A 190 8.54 15.98 8.90
CA GLY A 190 9.69 15.77 8.02
C GLY A 190 10.17 14.32 7.96
N GLY A 191 9.25 13.35 7.88
CA GLY A 191 9.57 11.93 7.68
C GLY A 191 10.18 11.56 6.30
N GLY A 192 11.07 12.39 5.77
CA GLY A 192 11.79 12.18 4.50
C GLY A 192 13.10 12.98 4.37
N SER A 193 13.65 13.51 5.47
CA SER A 193 14.95 14.16 5.46
C SER A 193 15.66 14.04 6.82
N HIS A 194 16.06 12.82 7.14
CA HIS A 194 17.33 12.52 7.80
C HIS A 194 17.85 11.24 7.17
#